data_AF-A0A930F020-F1
#
_entry.id   AF-A0A930F020-F1
#
_cell.length_a   1.000
_cell.length_b   1.000
_cell.length_c   1.000
_cell.angle_alpha   90.00
_cell.angle_beta   90.00
_cell.angle_gamma   90.00
#
_symmetry.space_group_name_H-M   'P 1'
#
loop_
_entity.id
_entity.type
_entity.pdbx_description
1 polymer ?
#
loop_
_entity_poly.entity_id
_entity_poly.type
_entity_poly.pdbx_seq_one_letter_code
_entity_poly.pdbx_strand_id
1 'polypeptide(L)'
;MNQSKKGFIYTTIGATLWGINGAFAEFLFLQKGVTSDWLTPYRLLLAGIFLLVYLYAKDKNKIFDIFRNTKDLIRVFVFGVFGMLGTQYTYFTTIQHSNAGIATVLQYFGPTLILLYVCFKEKRKPKP
;
A
#
# COMPACT_ATOMS: atom_id res chain seq x y z
N MET A 1 -7.81 10.82 -25.86
CA MET A 1 -8.37 11.02 -24.50
C MET A 1 -7.40 11.85 -23.70
N ASN A 2 -7.83 13.03 -23.22
CA ASN A 2 -6.97 14.00 -22.54
C ASN A 2 -6.35 13.38 -21.27
N GLN A 3 -5.07 13.64 -20.98
CA GLN A 3 -4.35 12.97 -19.89
C GLN A 3 -5.04 13.18 -18.53
N SER A 4 -5.63 14.36 -18.31
CA SER A 4 -6.41 14.67 -17.11
C SER A 4 -7.67 13.81 -16.96
N LYS A 5 -8.35 13.49 -18.07
CA LYS A 5 -9.54 12.61 -18.06
C LYS A 5 -9.15 11.17 -17.74
N LYS A 6 -8.03 10.67 -18.29
CA LYS A 6 -7.48 9.35 -17.95
C LYS A 6 -7.12 9.26 -16.47
N GLY A 7 -6.40 10.27 -15.96
CA GLY A 7 -6.02 10.36 -14.55
C GLY A 7 -7.23 10.35 -13.63
N PHE A 8 -8.24 11.17 -13.92
CA PHE A 8 -9.48 11.22 -13.14
C PHE A 8 -10.17 9.84 -13.05
N ILE A 9 -10.31 9.14 -14.18
CA ILE A 9 -10.93 7.81 -14.23
C ILE A 9 -10.15 6.81 -13.38
N TYR A 10 -8.81 6.77 -13.52
CA TYR A 10 -7.99 5.84 -12.75
C TYR A 10 -8.03 6.12 -11.25
N THR A 11 -8.03 7.38 -10.83
CA THR A 11 -8.13 7.76 -9.41
C THR A 11 -9.48 7.34 -8.83
N THR A 12 -10.58 7.58 -9.54
CA THR A 12 -11.92 7.21 -9.06
C THR A 12 -12.07 5.69 -8.93
N ILE A 13 -11.61 4.93 -9.92
CA ILE A 13 -11.64 3.46 -9.86
C ILE A 13 -10.78 2.97 -8.69
N GLY A 14 -9.57 3.51 -8.53
CA GLY A 14 -8.68 3.16 -7.43
C GLY A 14 -9.28 3.45 -6.06
N ALA A 15 -9.89 4.63 -5.88
CA ALA A 15 -10.52 5.03 -4.63
C ALA A 15 -11.71 4.12 -4.27
N THR A 16 -12.58 3.81 -5.24
CA THR A 16 -13.72 2.92 -5.03
C THR A 16 -13.27 1.50 -4.68
N LEU A 17 -12.30 0.95 -5.42
CA LEU A 17 -11.74 -0.38 -5.13
C LEU A 17 -11.09 -0.44 -3.75
N TRP A 18 -10.40 0.62 -3.34
CA TRP A 18 -9.76 0.70 -2.02
C TRP A 18 -10.80 0.74 -0.89
N GLY A 19 -11.87 1.53 -1.02
CA GLY A 19 -12.94 1.59 -0.02
C GLY A 19 -13.70 0.26 0.09
N ILE A 20 -14.08 -0.33 -1.05
CA ILE A 20 -14.75 -1.64 -1.12
C ILE A 20 -13.91 -2.71 -0.44
N ASN A 21 -12.60 -2.69 -0.65
CA ASN A 21 -11.68 -3.64 -0.03
C ASN A 21 -11.72 -3.60 1.51
N GLY A 22 -11.82 -2.42 2.12
CA GLY A 22 -11.94 -2.28 3.58
C GLY A 22 -13.22 -2.92 4.13
N ALA A 23 -14.35 -2.68 3.46
CA ALA A 23 -15.64 -3.24 3.85
C ALA A 23 -15.68 -4.77 3.71
N PHE A 24 -15.14 -5.32 2.61
CA PHE A 24 -15.04 -6.77 2.44
C PHE A 24 -14.11 -7.43 3.47
N ALA A 25 -13.02 -6.75 3.85
CA ALA A 25 -12.11 -7.27 4.87
C ALA A 25 -12.79 -7.37 6.24
N GLU A 26 -13.51 -6.33 6.65
CA GLU A 26 -14.30 -6.33 7.88
C GLU A 26 -15.36 -7.44 7.88
N PHE A 27 -16.09 -7.60 6.77
CA PHE A 27 -17.06 -8.69 6.60
C PHE A 27 -16.41 -10.07 6.73
N LEU A 28 -15.24 -10.29 6.12
CA LEU A 28 -14.55 -11.57 6.14
C LEU A 28 -14.03 -11.93 7.54
N PHE A 29 -13.61 -10.93 8.32
CA PHE A 29 -13.17 -11.11 9.70
C PHE A 29 -14.34 -11.43 10.63
N LEU A 30 -15.47 -10.72 10.51
CA LEU A 30 -16.64 -10.89 11.38
C LEU A 30 -17.43 -12.17 11.09
N GLN A 31 -17.57 -12.57 9.82
CA GLN A 31 -18.47 -13.65 9.41
C GLN A 31 -17.77 -14.99 9.16
N LYS A 32 -16.49 -14.97 8.78
CA LYS A 32 -15.74 -16.20 8.43
C LYS A 32 -14.60 -16.54 9.39
N GLY A 33 -14.36 -15.75 10.43
CA GLY A 33 -13.31 -16.01 11.42
C GLY A 33 -11.89 -16.06 10.82
N VAL A 34 -11.71 -15.53 9.61
CA VAL A 34 -10.40 -15.48 8.95
C VAL A 34 -9.55 -14.44 9.65
N THR A 35 -8.38 -14.82 10.13
CA THR A 35 -7.48 -13.93 10.87
C THR A 35 -6.71 -13.03 9.90
N SER A 36 -6.49 -11.76 10.26
CA SER A 36 -5.68 -10.79 9.49
C SER A 36 -4.30 -11.34 9.11
N ASP A 37 -3.75 -12.18 9.97
CA ASP A 37 -2.46 -12.86 9.84
C ASP A 37 -2.36 -13.76 8.60
N TRP A 38 -3.48 -14.30 8.09
CA TRP A 38 -3.46 -15.20 6.94
C TRP A 38 -3.80 -14.48 5.63
N LEU A 39 -4.74 -13.53 5.67
CA LEU A 39 -5.23 -12.84 4.47
C LEU A 39 -4.21 -11.85 3.90
N THR A 40 -3.55 -11.09 4.78
CA THR A 40 -2.62 -10.02 4.41
C THR A 40 -1.38 -10.54 3.66
N PRO A 41 -0.63 -11.54 4.18
CA PRO A 41 0.53 -12.05 3.46
C PRO A 41 0.16 -12.72 2.13
N TYR A 42 -0.94 -13.49 2.06
CA TYR A 42 -1.37 -14.13 0.81
C TYR A 42 -1.72 -13.10 -0.27
N ARG A 43 -2.40 -12.01 0.11
CA ARG A 43 -2.72 -10.91 -0.79
C ARG A 43 -1.47 -10.23 -1.33
N LEU A 44 -0.51 -9.90 -0.46
CA LEU A 44 0.75 -9.24 -0.86
C LEU A 44 1.62 -10.15 -1.73
N LEU A 45 1.67 -11.45 -1.43
CA LEU A 45 2.39 -12.42 -2.24
C LEU A 45 1.78 -12.56 -3.63
N LEU A 46 0.45 -12.72 -3.72
CA LEU A 46 -0.24 -12.80 -5.01
C LEU A 46 -0.04 -11.51 -5.83
N ALA A 47 -0.24 -10.33 -5.21
CA ALA A 47 -0.02 -9.05 -5.87
C ALA A 47 1.44 -8.90 -6.36
N GLY A 48 2.41 -9.31 -5.54
CA GLY A 48 3.83 -9.31 -5.90
C GLY A 48 4.14 -10.22 -7.09
N ILE A 49 3.57 -11.43 -7.11
CA ILE A 49 3.72 -12.38 -8.23
C ILE A 49 3.12 -11.79 -9.52
N PHE A 50 1.89 -11.26 -9.46
CA PHE A 50 1.26 -10.63 -10.63
C PHE A 50 2.08 -9.45 -11.15
N LEU A 51 2.62 -8.63 -10.25
CA LEU A 51 3.47 -7.51 -10.63
C LEU A 51 4.76 -7.99 -11.31
N LEU A 52 5.41 -9.04 -10.77
CA LEU A 52 6.60 -9.64 -11.37
C LEU A 52 6.31 -10.22 -12.76
N VAL A 53 5.20 -10.93 -12.93
CA VAL A 53 4.78 -11.48 -14.24
C VAL A 53 4.50 -10.35 -15.24
N TYR A 54 3.81 -9.30 -14.81
CA TYR A 54 3.54 -8.14 -15.66
C TYR A 54 4.81 -7.41 -16.08
N LEU A 55 5.72 -7.17 -15.13
CA LEU A 55 7.03 -6.59 -15.41
C LEU A 55 7.81 -7.46 -16.39
N TYR A 56 7.82 -8.78 -16.18
CA TYR A 56 8.50 -9.75 -17.05
C TYR A 56 7.96 -9.73 -18.47
N ALA A 57 6.64 -9.58 -18.64
CA ALA A 57 6.02 -9.45 -19.95
C ALA A 57 6.38 -8.12 -20.65
N LYS A 58 6.61 -7.04 -19.89
CA LYS A 58 6.81 -5.70 -20.43
C LYS A 58 8.28 -5.35 -20.72
N ASP A 59 9.21 -5.73 -19.85
CA ASP A 59 10.60 -5.28 -19.90
C ASP A 59 11.55 -6.32 -19.28
N LYS A 60 11.76 -7.44 -20.00
CA LYS A 60 12.51 -8.63 -19.54
C LYS A 60 13.90 -8.32 -18.94
N ASN A 61 14.63 -7.34 -19.49
CA ASN A 61 16.03 -7.08 -19.11
C ASN A 61 16.19 -6.12 -17.92
N LYS A 62 15.21 -5.24 -17.65
CA LYS A 62 15.33 -4.21 -16.59
C LYS A 62 14.95 -4.70 -15.19
N ILE A 63 14.25 -5.82 -15.10
CA ILE A 63 13.85 -6.41 -13.81
C ILE A 63 15.06 -6.90 -13.04
N PHE A 64 16.04 -7.46 -13.76
CA PHE A 64 17.27 -7.99 -13.18
C PHE A 64 18.32 -6.92 -12.88
N ASP A 65 18.18 -5.69 -13.38
CA ASP A 65 19.08 -4.58 -13.04
C ASP A 65 18.97 -4.18 -11.56
N ILE A 66 17.80 -4.36 -10.93
CA ILE A 66 17.65 -4.16 -9.48
C ILE A 66 18.54 -5.12 -8.68
N PHE A 67 18.78 -6.33 -9.19
CA PHE A 67 19.66 -7.31 -8.57
C PHE A 67 21.15 -7.01 -8.78
N ARG A 68 21.51 -6.15 -9.75
CA ARG A 68 22.91 -5.74 -9.96
C ARG A 68 23.41 -4.76 -8.91
N ASN A 69 22.52 -4.01 -8.27
CA ASN A 69 22.90 -3.04 -7.25
C ASN A 69 22.38 -3.43 -5.87
N THR A 70 23.27 -3.91 -5.00
CA THR A 70 22.96 -4.30 -3.62
C THR A 70 22.28 -3.17 -2.83
N LYS A 71 22.60 -1.90 -3.11
CA LYS A 71 21.95 -0.77 -2.42
C LYS A 71 20.48 -0.62 -2.80
N ASP A 72 20.14 -0.83 -4.07
CA ASP A 72 18.76 -0.76 -4.54
C ASP A 72 17.97 -1.97 -4.09
N LEU A 73 18.59 -3.16 -4.08
CA LEU A 73 18.01 -4.37 -3.49
C LEU A 73 17.66 -4.17 -2.01
N ILE A 74 18.59 -3.63 -1.21
CA ILE A 74 18.35 -3.34 0.21
C ILE A 74 17.22 -2.31 0.37
N ARG A 75 17.20 -1.24 -0.45
CA ARG A 75 16.11 -0.24 -0.41
C ARG A 75 14.75 -0.84 -0.71
N VAL A 76 14.66 -1.68 -1.74
CA VAL A 76 13.42 -2.39 -2.11
C VAL A 76 13.02 -3.35 -1.01
N PHE A 77 13.96 -4.08 -0.41
CA PHE A 77 13.69 -4.99 0.69
C PHE A 77 13.17 -4.25 1.93
N VAL A 78 13.84 -3.18 2.36
CA VAL A 78 13.41 -2.34 3.50
C VAL A 78 12.04 -1.73 3.22
N PHE A 79 11.81 -1.22 2.00
CA PHE A 79 10.52 -0.68 1.60
C PHE A 79 9.42 -1.76 1.61
N GLY A 80 9.72 -2.97 1.12
CA GLY A 80 8.77 -4.08 1.11
C GLY A 80 8.40 -4.55 2.52
N VAL A 81 9.38 -4.71 3.40
CA VAL A 81 9.15 -5.22 4.76
C VAL A 81 8.57 -4.15 5.68
N PHE A 82 9.26 -3.03 5.84
CA PHE A 82 8.84 -2.00 6.81
C PHE A 82 7.77 -1.07 6.23
N GLY A 83 7.89 -0.72 4.94
CA GLY A 83 6.94 0.16 4.27
C GLY A 83 5.64 -0.57 3.94
N MET A 84 5.71 -1.62 3.11
CA MET A 84 4.51 -2.27 2.57
C MET A 84 3.91 -3.29 3.55
N LEU A 85 4.66 -4.30 4.00
CA LEU A 85 4.11 -5.33 4.89
C LEU A 85 3.68 -4.74 6.22
N GLY A 86 4.53 -3.92 6.85
CA GLY A 86 4.22 -3.28 8.14
C GLY A 86 2.94 -2.44 8.12
N THR A 87 2.78 -1.58 7.11
CA THR A 87 1.58 -0.72 7.01
C THR A 87 0.33 -1.52 6.69
N GLN A 88 0.41 -2.48 5.77
CA GLN A 88 -0.74 -3.32 5.41
C GLN A 88 -1.17 -4.19 6.59
N TYR A 89 -0.21 -4.81 7.28
CA TYR A 89 -0.50 -5.61 8.47
C TYR A 89 -1.20 -4.78 9.54
N THR A 90 -0.63 -3.62 9.89
CA THR A 90 -1.21 -2.73 10.90
C THR A 90 -2.62 -2.27 10.51
N TYR A 91 -2.84 -1.97 9.22
CA TYR A 91 -4.15 -1.60 8.71
C TYR A 91 -5.17 -2.72 8.94
N PHE A 92 -4.92 -3.94 8.44
CA PHE A 92 -5.85 -5.06 8.59
C PHE A 92 -6.03 -5.51 10.05
N THR A 93 -4.98 -5.45 10.86
CA THR A 93 -5.05 -5.73 12.31
C THR A 93 -5.93 -4.70 13.03
N THR A 94 -5.88 -3.43 12.63
CA THR A 94 -6.79 -2.40 13.18
C THR A 94 -8.25 -2.67 12.80
N ILE A 95 -8.51 -3.12 11.56
CA ILE A 95 -9.85 -3.56 11.15
C ILE A 95 -10.33 -4.72 12.02
N GLN A 96 -9.46 -5.69 12.28
CA GLN A 96 -9.81 -6.88 13.05
C GLN A 96 -10.13 -6.57 14.52
N HIS A 97 -9.34 -5.71 15.18
CA HIS A 97 -9.58 -5.37 16.58
C HIS A 97 -10.67 -4.32 16.79
N SER A 98 -10.99 -3.54 15.76
CA SER A 98 -11.92 -2.43 15.87
C SER A 98 -12.92 -2.45 14.72
N ASN A 99 -12.68 -1.68 13.66
CA ASN A 99 -13.46 -1.68 12.43
C ASN A 99 -12.68 -0.95 11.30
N ALA A 100 -13.17 -1.10 10.07
CA ALA A 100 -12.65 -0.47 8.87
C ALA A 100 -12.70 1.06 8.95
N GLY A 101 -13.73 1.64 9.59
CA GLY A 101 -13.85 3.08 9.77
C GLY A 101 -12.68 3.69 10.56
N ILE A 102 -12.37 3.13 11.72
CA ILE A 102 -11.30 3.57 12.62
C ILE A 102 -9.93 3.37 11.96
N ALA A 103 -9.71 2.24 11.27
CA ALA A 103 -8.50 2.01 10.50
C ALA A 103 -8.29 3.09 9.42
N THR A 104 -9.36 3.48 8.73
CA THR A 104 -9.32 4.54 7.70
C THR A 104 -9.02 5.91 8.30
N VAL A 105 -9.64 6.25 9.44
CA VAL A 105 -9.38 7.51 10.15
C VAL A 105 -7.92 7.60 10.59
N LEU A 106 -7.38 6.53 11.18
CA LEU A 106 -5.96 6.43 11.54
C LEU A 106 -5.06 6.60 10.32
N GLN A 107 -5.45 6.02 9.17
CA GLN A 107 -4.68 6.15 7.93
C GLN A 107 -4.60 7.59 7.43
N TYR A 108 -5.66 8.40 7.62
CA TYR A 108 -5.66 9.83 7.26
C TYR A 108 -4.69 10.69 8.08
N PHE A 109 -4.19 10.19 9.22
CA PHE A 109 -3.08 10.85 9.92
C PHE A 109 -1.73 10.67 9.21
N GLY A 110 -1.59 9.68 8.32
CA GLY A 110 -0.35 9.39 7.60
C GLY A 110 0.22 10.61 6.87
N PRO A 111 -0.54 11.30 6.00
CA PRO A 111 -0.11 12.53 5.35
C PRO A 111 0.35 13.62 6.33
N THR A 112 -0.35 13.78 7.46
CA THR A 112 0.03 14.75 8.50
C THR A 112 1.37 14.38 9.14
N LEU A 113 1.61 13.11 9.46
CA LEU A 113 2.88 12.64 10.00
C LEU A 113 4.02 12.82 8.99
N ILE A 114 3.78 12.53 7.70
CA ILE A 114 4.75 12.75 6.62
C ILE A 114 5.07 14.24 6.51
N LEU A 115 4.06 15.11 6.54
CA LEU A 115 4.25 16.56 6.47
C LEU A 115 5.10 17.06 7.63
N LEU A 116 4.82 16.61 8.86
CA LEU A 116 5.62 16.95 10.04
C LEU A 116 7.07 16.49 9.86
N TYR A 117 7.29 15.24 9.45
CA TYR A 117 8.63 14.71 9.21
C TYR A 117 9.40 15.51 8.16
N VAL A 118 8.76 15.87 7.03
CA VAL A 118 9.37 16.68 5.97
C VAL A 118 9.71 18.09 6.49
N CYS A 119 8.79 18.73 7.23
CA CYS A 119 9.03 20.05 7.82
C CYS A 119 10.24 20.03 8.77
N PHE A 120 10.36 19.01 9.62
CA PHE A 120 11.50 18.82 10.51
C PHE A 120 12.81 18.58 9.74
N LYS A 121 12.78 17.69 8.74
CA LYS A 121 13.96 17.33 7.95
C LYS A 121 14.47 18.49 7.10
N GLU A 122 13.58 19.24 6.47
CA GLU A 122 13.94 20.39 5.64
C GLU A 122 14.10 21.68 6.44
N LYS A 123 13.82 21.67 7.75
CA LYS A 123 13.79 22.87 8.62
C LYS A 123 12.95 24.00 8.03
N ARG A 124 11.89 23.65 7.31
CA ARG A 124 10.99 24.59 6.63
C ARG A 124 9.59 24.46 7.20
N LYS A 125 8.91 25.59 7.38
CA LYS A 125 7.51 25.61 7.81
C LYS A 125 6.61 25.16 6.65
N PRO A 126 5.48 24.48 6.93
CA PRO A 126 4.51 24.14 5.90
C PRO A 126 4.03 25.43 5.24
N LYS A 127 4.11 25.49 3.91
CA LYS A 127 3.56 26.60 3.12
C LYS A 127 2.08 26.28 2.81
N PRO A 128 1.18 27.27 2.94
CA PRO A 128 -0.23 27.11 2.62
C PRO A 128 -0.46 26.83 1.13
#